data_AF-A0AB38T9U9-F1
#
_entry.id   AF-A0AB38T9U9-F1
#
_cell.length_a   1.000
_cell.length_b   1.000
_cell.length_c   1.000
_cell.angle_alpha   90.00
_cell.angle_beta   90.00
_cell.angle_gamma   90.00
#
_symmetry.space_group_name_H-M   'P 1'
#
loop_
_entity.id
_entity.type
_entity.pdbx_description
1 polymer ?
#
loop_
_entity_poly.entity_id
_entity_poly.type
_entity_poly.pdbx_seq_one_letter_code
_entity_poly.pdbx_strand_id
1 'polypeptide(L)'
;MIRQQVLHRDGYCCVSCGIRLKSADADVHHLLPRSMGGTDEMSNLVTLCDGCHARHHPNLAGGLARRAIERWAVRLARWVDREGVVTEATGNFGPALRLFGLQRFRHGQLPIILAALSGKSVLVVSPTGSGKTLCFQLPAVLRRGVALVVSPLKALMSEQVSDLLAKKIPATFINSDLSREEKETRFSLLGLKAIKLLYVAPERFFVRSDAERNQLKRSEPSFLIIDEAHCVDRWGEDFRPEYGRLREVREKLGAPPVLAFTATAGKEMQDRILASLGIPDAKVFVRDVDRPNIAMLRRHCRSEQRAQEIASMLALPQLKGQKAMIFVPTVKVGDELRTALSAMGLDIPFYHSKLGTAWERQELVKRFLGQSRPVVDQIVCTNAFGMGLDVPNVRLVVHWQQSASVEDLLQEFGRAGRDGKPSVSVMFHDGKGRGDTGRLKFMAEMTVSNAPGDEHQKAVMLEQRTRNIDQVAGMLRSTSCLRKSIRNYFGDSEARHKLSLAERILEWVFGTRAPRTHHTACCDSCDSATIKKHGAIAYVARVMGAEFSRSGRK
;
A
#
# COMPACT_ATOMS: atom_id res chain seq x y z
N MET A 1 -23.60 29.02 29.80
CA MET A 1 -24.74 28.10 29.95
C MET A 1 -25.06 27.34 28.66
N ILE A 2 -25.32 28.02 27.53
CA ILE A 2 -25.68 27.38 26.24
C ILE A 2 -24.68 26.30 25.78
N ARG A 3 -23.37 26.57 25.84
CA ARG A 3 -22.33 25.58 25.47
C ARG A 3 -22.49 24.25 26.22
N GLN A 4 -22.69 24.29 27.53
CA GLN A 4 -22.84 23.06 28.33
C GLN A 4 -24.14 22.32 28.01
N GLN A 5 -25.23 23.05 27.72
CA GLN A 5 -26.50 22.47 27.32
C GLN A 5 -26.38 21.72 25.98
N VAL A 6 -25.68 22.29 24.99
CA VAL A 6 -25.41 21.64 23.70
C VAL A 6 -24.56 20.37 23.89
N LEU A 7 -23.49 20.45 24.70
CA LEU A 7 -22.62 19.29 24.96
C LEU A 7 -23.36 18.16 25.69
N HIS A 8 -24.21 18.48 26.67
CA HIS A 8 -25.02 17.49 27.37
C HIS A 8 -26.08 16.88 26.46
N ARG A 9 -26.76 17.68 25.63
CA ARG A 9 -27.73 17.20 24.64
C ARG A 9 -27.09 16.19 23.67
N ASP A 10 -25.89 16.50 23.19
CA ASP A 10 -25.18 15.65 22.23
C ASP A 10 -24.38 14.51 22.90
N GLY A 11 -24.51 14.34 24.22
CA GLY A 11 -23.84 13.26 24.96
C GLY A 11 -22.31 13.33 24.93
N TYR A 12 -21.74 14.53 24.73
CA TYR A 12 -20.32 14.75 24.45
C TYR A 12 -19.82 13.94 23.24
N CYS A 13 -20.67 13.67 22.26
CA CYS A 13 -20.29 13.00 21.02
C CYS A 13 -20.24 14.00 19.86
N CYS A 14 -19.23 13.88 19.00
CA CYS A 14 -19.17 14.63 17.76
C CYS A 14 -20.32 14.20 16.84
N VAL A 15 -21.22 15.11 16.49
CA VAL A 15 -22.36 14.82 15.61
C VAL A 15 -21.91 14.41 14.20
N SER A 16 -20.73 14.88 13.75
CA SER A 16 -20.22 14.60 12.40
C SER A 16 -19.49 13.25 12.27
N CYS A 17 -18.70 12.84 13.26
CA CYS A 17 -17.87 11.63 13.16
C CYS A 17 -18.12 10.58 14.25
N GLY A 18 -19.03 10.85 15.19
CA GLY A 18 -19.46 9.90 16.23
C GLY A 18 -18.44 9.65 17.35
N ILE A 19 -17.28 10.32 17.35
CA ILE A 19 -16.28 10.13 18.41
C ILE A 19 -16.75 10.75 19.72
N ARG A 20 -16.53 10.07 20.85
CA ARG A 20 -16.78 10.60 22.19
C ARG A 20 -15.67 11.55 22.59
N LEU A 21 -16.04 12.72 23.10
CA LEU A 21 -15.15 13.85 23.38
C LEU A 21 -15.04 14.08 24.89
N LYS A 22 -13.87 14.56 25.31
CA LYS A 22 -13.72 15.19 26.62
C LYS A 22 -14.17 16.65 26.49
N SER A 23 -14.64 17.27 27.58
CA SER A 23 -15.21 18.62 27.54
C SER A 23 -14.27 19.70 26.98
N ALA A 24 -12.95 19.46 27.07
CA ALA A 24 -11.90 20.34 26.56
C ALA A 24 -11.69 20.24 25.03
N ASP A 25 -12.09 19.12 24.41
CA ASP A 25 -11.87 18.80 22.98
C ASP A 25 -13.15 18.94 22.15
N ALA A 26 -14.20 19.53 22.74
CA ALA A 26 -15.53 19.64 22.18
C ALA A 26 -15.88 21.10 21.88
N ASP A 27 -16.14 21.37 20.60
CA ASP A 27 -16.56 22.66 20.10
C ASP A 27 -18.07 22.67 19.81
N VAL A 28 -18.68 23.84 19.99
CA VAL A 28 -20.08 24.07 19.58
C VAL A 28 -20.07 24.90 18.30
N HIS A 29 -20.73 24.38 17.28
CA HIS A 29 -20.74 24.94 15.94
C HIS A 29 -22.15 25.32 15.49
N HIS A 30 -22.28 26.43 14.78
CA HIS A 30 -23.52 26.85 14.14
C HIS A 30 -23.75 26.08 12.83
N LEU A 31 -24.90 25.44 12.66
CA LEU A 31 -25.30 24.80 11.40
C LEU A 31 -25.50 25.85 10.29
N LEU A 32 -26.19 26.94 10.61
CA LEU A 32 -26.28 28.16 9.81
C LEU A 32 -25.37 29.22 10.44
N PRO A 33 -24.32 29.70 9.74
CA PRO A 33 -23.41 30.70 10.28
C PRO A 33 -24.13 32.01 10.65
N ARG A 34 -23.65 32.70 11.70
CA ARG A 34 -24.18 34.03 12.10
C ARG A 34 -24.12 35.06 10.98
N SER A 35 -23.09 35.00 10.14
CA SER A 35 -22.95 35.87 8.96
C SER A 35 -24.03 35.65 7.91
N MET A 36 -24.76 34.53 7.98
CA MET A 36 -25.92 34.20 7.14
C MET A 36 -27.23 34.23 7.96
N GLY A 37 -27.27 34.92 9.10
CA GLY A 37 -28.47 35.07 9.92
C GLY A 37 -28.73 33.93 10.92
N GLY A 38 -27.78 33.02 11.13
CA GLY A 38 -27.91 31.96 12.13
C GLY A 38 -27.97 32.48 13.57
N THR A 39 -28.92 31.96 14.35
CA THR A 39 -29.13 32.32 15.76
C THR A 39 -28.36 31.39 16.72
N ASP A 40 -28.26 31.75 18.00
CA ASP A 40 -27.68 30.91 19.06
C ASP A 40 -28.70 29.92 19.66
N GLU A 41 -29.80 29.65 18.95
CA GLU A 41 -30.79 28.67 19.38
C GLU A 41 -30.21 27.26 19.38
N MET A 42 -30.67 26.43 20.33
CA MET A 42 -30.21 25.05 20.47
C MET A 42 -30.33 24.25 19.17
N SER A 43 -31.37 24.46 18.38
CA SER A 43 -31.60 23.82 17.08
C SER A 43 -30.49 24.12 16.06
N ASN A 44 -29.85 25.29 16.15
CA ASN A 44 -28.80 25.73 15.23
C ASN A 44 -27.38 25.39 15.74
N LEU A 45 -27.24 24.85 16.95
CA LEU A 45 -25.95 24.55 17.57
C LEU A 45 -25.71 23.04 17.64
N VAL A 46 -24.52 22.58 17.27
CA VAL A 46 -24.12 21.16 17.35
C VAL A 46 -22.73 20.98 17.95
N THR A 47 -22.51 19.85 18.62
CA THR A 47 -21.21 19.44 19.14
C THR A 47 -20.35 18.82 18.05
N LEU A 48 -19.16 19.38 17.81
CA LEU A 48 -18.17 18.84 16.89
C LEU A 48 -16.84 18.63 17.63
N CYS A 49 -16.08 17.62 17.20
CA CYS A 49 -14.69 17.49 17.62
C CYS A 49 -13.83 18.56 16.93
N ASP A 50 -12.70 18.92 17.53
CA ASP A 50 -11.72 19.85 16.94
C ASP A 50 -11.47 19.58 15.45
N GLY A 51 -11.34 18.31 15.05
CA GLY A 51 -11.08 17.92 13.67
C GLY A 51 -12.25 18.14 12.71
N CYS A 52 -13.49 17.90 13.16
CA CYS A 52 -14.68 18.14 12.33
C CYS A 52 -15.05 19.62 12.32
N HIS A 53 -14.94 20.30 13.46
CA HIS A 53 -15.16 21.74 13.56
C HIS A 53 -14.17 22.52 12.66
N ALA A 54 -12.91 22.09 12.65
CA ALA A 54 -11.86 22.56 11.76
C ALA A 54 -12.14 22.39 10.27
N ARG A 55 -12.92 21.38 9.84
CA ARG A 55 -13.29 21.21 8.42
C ARG A 55 -14.26 22.29 7.96
N HIS A 56 -15.15 22.72 8.86
CA HIS A 56 -16.04 23.86 8.61
C HIS A 56 -15.29 25.19 8.71
N HIS A 57 -14.24 25.24 9.54
CA HIS A 57 -13.39 26.42 9.74
C HIS A 57 -11.91 26.11 9.48
N PRO A 58 -11.45 26.06 8.21
CA PRO A 58 -10.07 25.70 7.86
C PRO A 58 -9.01 26.61 8.52
N ASN A 59 -9.38 27.83 8.90
CA ASN A 59 -8.52 28.78 9.60
C ASN A 59 -8.43 28.57 11.13
N LEU A 60 -9.31 27.75 11.73
CA LEU A 60 -9.38 27.45 13.17
C LEU A 60 -8.79 26.09 13.55
N ALA A 61 -8.32 25.32 12.57
CA ALA A 61 -7.95 23.90 12.64
C ALA A 61 -6.78 23.47 13.57
N GLY A 62 -6.44 24.27 14.57
CA GLY A 62 -5.61 23.87 15.71
C GLY A 62 -5.74 24.93 16.78
N GLY A 63 -6.01 24.53 18.02
CA GLY A 63 -6.01 25.47 19.16
C GLY A 63 -4.73 26.30 19.18
N LEU A 64 -4.82 27.56 19.62
CA LEU A 64 -3.69 28.51 19.68
C LEU A 64 -2.45 27.88 20.32
N ALA A 65 -2.65 27.05 21.35
CA ALA A 65 -1.60 26.28 22.03
C ALA A 65 -0.89 25.29 21.10
N ARG A 66 -1.63 24.50 20.30
CA ARG A 66 -1.02 23.53 19.37
C ARG A 66 -0.19 24.21 18.29
N ARG A 67 -0.66 25.35 17.75
CA ARG A 67 0.10 26.14 16.77
C ARG A 67 1.37 26.75 17.37
N ALA A 68 1.33 27.13 18.65
CA ALA A 68 2.52 27.60 19.36
C ALA A 68 3.54 26.46 19.53
N ILE A 69 3.09 25.28 19.94
CA ILE A 69 3.92 24.07 20.09
C ILE A 69 4.53 23.65 18.75
N GLU A 70 3.73 23.60 17.68
CA GLU A 70 4.19 23.28 16.31
C GLU A 70 5.31 24.25 15.86
N ARG A 71 5.11 25.55 16.03
CA ARG A 71 6.12 26.57 15.67
C ARG A 71 7.38 26.47 16.53
N TRP A 72 7.23 26.26 17.84
CA TRP A 72 8.36 26.12 18.76
C TRP A 72 9.18 24.86 18.44
N ALA A 73 8.52 23.72 18.20
CA ALA A 73 9.18 22.48 17.87
C ALA A 73 9.95 22.56 16.54
N VAL A 74 9.41 23.21 15.50
CA VAL A 74 10.15 23.43 14.25
C VAL A 74 11.38 24.32 14.48
N ARG A 75 11.26 25.40 15.27
CA ARG A 75 12.42 26.25 15.61
C ARG A 75 13.50 25.48 16.37
N LEU A 76 13.10 24.70 17.36
CA LEU A 76 14.03 23.86 18.13
C LEU A 76 14.68 22.80 17.24
N ALA A 77 13.90 22.13 16.40
CA ALA A 77 14.42 21.14 15.46
C ALA A 77 15.46 21.76 14.51
N ARG A 78 15.21 22.96 13.96
CA ARG A 78 16.20 23.68 13.15
C ARG A 78 17.47 24.04 13.93
N TRP A 79 17.33 24.44 15.19
CA TRP A 79 18.47 24.81 16.03
C TRP A 79 19.40 23.63 16.32
N VAL A 80 18.85 22.41 16.49
CA VAL A 80 19.64 21.20 16.73
C VAL A 80 20.02 20.42 15.47
N ASP A 81 19.54 20.86 14.30
CA ASP A 81 19.76 20.17 13.03
C ASP A 81 21.14 20.51 12.44
N ARG A 82 22.09 19.59 12.62
CA ARG A 82 23.46 19.72 12.08
C ARG A 82 23.57 19.28 10.62
N GLU A 83 22.58 18.55 10.09
CA GLU A 83 22.63 17.94 8.77
C GLU A 83 21.84 18.71 7.70
N GLY A 84 21.15 19.78 8.08
CA GLY A 84 20.35 20.61 7.17
C GLY A 84 19.12 19.89 6.61
N VAL A 85 18.60 18.91 7.32
CA VAL A 85 17.42 18.11 6.95
C VAL A 85 16.12 18.90 7.16
N VAL A 86 16.08 19.83 8.11
CA VAL A 86 14.93 20.64 8.47
C VAL A 86 14.91 21.93 7.64
N THR A 87 14.26 21.86 6.48
CA THR A 87 14.16 22.98 5.53
C THR A 87 13.15 24.05 5.96
N GLU A 88 13.10 25.19 5.26
CA GLU A 88 12.08 26.23 5.49
C GLU A 88 10.64 25.68 5.39
N ALA A 89 10.43 24.74 4.45
CA ALA A 89 9.15 24.08 4.19
C ALA A 89 8.60 23.31 5.41
N THR A 90 9.45 22.87 6.34
CA THR A 90 9.01 22.17 7.57
C THR A 90 8.13 23.02 8.47
N GLY A 91 8.26 24.36 8.40
CA GLY A 91 7.38 25.29 9.12
C GLY A 91 5.92 25.19 8.70
N ASN A 92 5.65 24.65 7.51
CA ASN A 92 4.32 24.52 6.92
C ASN A 92 3.72 23.12 7.09
N PHE A 93 4.32 22.22 7.89
CA PHE A 93 3.77 20.88 8.13
C PHE A 93 2.36 20.91 8.72
N GLY A 94 2.13 21.73 9.74
CA GLY A 94 0.80 21.86 10.36
C GLY A 94 -0.27 22.26 9.32
N PRO A 95 -0.11 23.40 8.62
CA PRO A 95 -1.03 23.81 7.55
C PRO A 95 -1.21 22.77 6.45
N ALA A 96 -0.12 22.17 5.97
CA ALA A 96 -0.18 21.19 4.90
C ALA A 96 -0.94 19.93 5.32
N LEU A 97 -0.65 19.37 6.51
CA LEU A 97 -1.39 18.22 7.05
C LEU A 97 -2.90 18.50 7.13
N ARG A 98 -3.29 19.70 7.55
CA ARG A 98 -4.69 20.12 7.61
C ARG A 98 -5.36 20.17 6.23
N LEU A 99 -4.64 20.63 5.21
CA LEU A 99 -5.11 20.60 3.82
C LEU A 99 -5.40 19.17 3.34
N PHE A 100 -4.60 18.21 3.80
CA PHE A 100 -4.82 16.78 3.55
C PHE A 100 -5.86 16.13 4.47
N GLY A 101 -6.49 16.89 5.38
CA GLY A 101 -7.46 16.35 6.35
C GLY A 101 -6.82 15.50 7.46
N LEU A 102 -5.51 15.66 7.68
CA LEU A 102 -4.71 14.89 8.63
C LEU A 102 -4.26 15.77 9.80
N GLN A 103 -4.07 15.15 10.96
CA GLN A 103 -3.49 15.83 12.12
C GLN A 103 -2.02 15.50 12.34
N ARG A 104 -1.59 14.30 11.94
CA ARG A 104 -0.26 13.76 12.20
C ARG A 104 0.13 12.80 11.08
N PHE A 105 1.43 12.69 10.84
CA PHE A 105 2.03 11.66 10.01
C PHE A 105 1.84 10.28 10.65
N ARG A 106 1.61 9.27 9.81
CA ARG A 106 1.80 7.88 10.22
C ARG A 106 3.27 7.66 10.56
N HIS A 107 3.53 6.75 11.48
CA HIS A 107 4.89 6.36 11.84
C HIS A 107 5.76 6.21 10.59
N GLY A 108 6.99 6.75 10.63
CA GLY A 108 8.00 6.62 9.59
C GLY A 108 7.74 7.37 8.27
N GLN A 109 6.64 8.12 8.11
CA GLN A 109 6.44 8.96 6.92
C GLN A 109 7.33 10.20 6.97
N LEU A 110 7.55 10.75 8.17
CA LEU A 110 8.30 11.97 8.38
C LEU A 110 9.74 11.91 7.82
N PRO A 111 10.56 10.86 8.06
CA PRO A 111 11.91 10.79 7.50
C PRO A 111 11.96 10.80 5.97
N ILE A 112 10.96 10.19 5.31
CA ILE A 112 10.84 10.18 3.84
C ILE A 112 10.54 11.59 3.34
N ILE A 113 9.56 12.26 3.97
CA ILE A 113 9.13 13.62 3.62
C ILE A 113 10.28 14.61 3.82
N LEU A 114 11.03 14.49 4.92
CA LEU A 114 12.18 15.33 5.19
C LEU A 114 13.29 15.12 4.16
N ALA A 115 13.62 13.87 3.80
CA ALA A 115 14.61 13.58 2.76
C ALA A 115 14.21 14.14 1.38
N ALA A 116 12.92 14.01 1.02
CA ALA A 116 12.40 14.60 -0.21
C ALA A 116 12.51 16.14 -0.19
N LEU A 117 12.15 16.78 0.92
CA LEU A 117 12.21 18.24 1.08
C LEU A 117 13.64 18.78 1.14
N SER A 118 14.62 17.99 1.59
CA SER A 118 16.04 18.34 1.53
C SER A 118 16.61 18.20 0.10
N GLY A 119 15.78 17.91 -0.90
CA GLY A 119 16.18 17.80 -2.30
C GLY A 119 16.85 16.47 -2.68
N LYS A 120 16.88 15.48 -1.78
CA LYS A 120 17.48 14.16 -2.07
C LYS A 120 16.52 13.32 -2.91
N SER A 121 17.09 12.48 -3.77
CA SER A 121 16.31 11.39 -4.40
C SER A 121 16.08 10.29 -3.37
N VAL A 122 14.92 9.63 -3.42
CA VAL A 122 14.55 8.56 -2.48
C VAL A 122 13.93 7.38 -3.21
N LEU A 123 14.16 6.19 -2.66
CA LEU A 123 13.41 4.98 -3.00
C LEU A 123 12.66 4.50 -1.76
N VAL A 124 11.35 4.33 -1.88
CA VAL A 124 10.50 3.87 -0.79
C VAL A 124 9.90 2.53 -1.15
N VAL A 125 10.29 1.49 -0.42
CA VAL A 125 9.72 0.15 -0.48
C VAL A 125 8.82 -0.02 0.73
N SER A 126 7.51 -0.09 0.49
CA SER A 126 6.52 -0.20 1.56
C SER A 126 5.26 -0.88 1.04
N PRO A 127 4.49 -1.65 1.83
CA PRO A 127 3.27 -2.27 1.31
C PRO A 127 2.23 -1.25 0.83
N THR A 128 1.27 -1.70 0.02
CA THR A 128 0.10 -0.89 -0.34
C THR A 128 -0.72 -0.52 0.91
N GLY A 129 -1.35 0.65 0.91
CA GLY A 129 -2.12 1.15 2.05
C GLY A 129 -1.29 1.79 3.19
N SER A 130 0.05 1.75 3.15
CA SER A 130 0.92 2.36 4.16
C SER A 130 0.89 3.90 4.16
N GLY A 131 0.35 4.51 3.10
CA GLY A 131 0.27 5.97 2.95
C GLY A 131 1.42 6.57 2.12
N LYS A 132 1.97 5.83 1.16
CA LYS A 132 3.01 6.31 0.22
C LYS A 132 2.62 7.59 -0.50
N THR A 133 1.34 7.70 -0.86
CA THR A 133 0.78 8.86 -1.56
C THR A 133 1.09 10.17 -0.85
N LEU A 134 0.90 10.23 0.47
CA LEU A 134 1.22 11.43 1.25
C LEU A 134 2.72 11.76 1.22
N CYS A 135 3.58 10.74 1.19
CA CYS A 135 5.03 10.91 1.21
C CYS A 135 5.58 11.61 -0.03
N PHE A 136 4.86 11.62 -1.15
CA PHE A 136 5.23 12.44 -2.33
C PHE A 136 4.32 13.65 -2.54
N GLN A 137 3.02 13.56 -2.21
CA GLN A 137 2.10 14.68 -2.39
C GLN A 137 2.43 15.84 -1.47
N LEU A 138 2.76 15.57 -0.19
CA LEU A 138 3.05 16.65 0.75
C LEU A 138 4.34 17.40 0.37
N PRO A 139 5.48 16.74 0.05
CA PRO A 139 6.64 17.44 -0.49
C PRO A 139 6.35 18.22 -1.78
N ALA A 140 5.57 17.66 -2.71
CA ALA A 140 5.21 18.33 -3.97
C ALA A 140 4.39 19.62 -3.73
N VAL A 141 3.48 19.61 -2.75
CA VAL A 141 2.71 20.80 -2.37
C VAL A 141 3.62 21.85 -1.71
N LEU A 142 4.52 21.41 -0.83
CA LEU A 142 5.38 22.30 -0.04
C LEU A 142 6.54 22.91 -0.83
N ARG A 143 7.01 22.23 -1.88
CA ARG A 143 8.08 22.74 -2.75
C ARG A 143 7.51 23.68 -3.81
N ARG A 144 8.26 24.71 -4.19
CA ARG A 144 7.90 25.58 -5.32
C ARG A 144 8.04 24.81 -6.65
N GLY A 145 7.21 25.15 -7.63
CA GLY A 145 7.15 24.45 -8.92
C GLY A 145 6.08 23.36 -8.97
N VAL A 146 6.09 22.61 -10.08
CA VAL A 146 5.20 21.47 -10.36
C VAL A 146 5.93 20.16 -10.05
N ALA A 147 5.23 19.12 -9.63
CA ALA A 147 5.78 17.76 -9.55
C ALA A 147 5.15 16.89 -10.64
N LEU A 148 5.97 16.10 -11.35
CA LEU A 148 5.48 15.12 -12.33
C LEU A 148 5.36 13.76 -11.66
N VAL A 149 4.18 13.14 -11.75
CA VAL A 149 3.91 11.81 -11.20
C VAL A 149 3.73 10.84 -12.36
N VAL A 150 4.70 9.94 -12.53
CA VAL A 150 4.63 8.84 -13.49
C VAL A 150 3.95 7.66 -12.83
N SER A 151 2.86 7.17 -13.40
CA SER A 151 2.12 6.00 -12.91
C SER A 151 1.67 5.13 -14.08
N PRO A 152 1.65 3.79 -13.96
CA PRO A 152 1.23 2.94 -15.07
C PRO A 152 -0.30 2.79 -15.17
N LEU A 153 -1.05 3.18 -14.14
CA LEU A 153 -2.49 2.92 -14.03
C LEU A 153 -3.31 4.18 -14.29
N LYS A 154 -3.86 4.32 -15.50
CA LYS A 154 -4.68 5.49 -15.89
C LYS A 154 -5.89 5.71 -14.99
N ALA A 155 -6.59 4.64 -14.59
CA ALA A 155 -7.73 4.74 -13.68
C ALA A 155 -7.35 5.36 -12.34
N LEU A 156 -6.20 4.94 -11.79
CA LEU A 156 -5.67 5.47 -10.53
C LEU A 156 -5.31 6.95 -10.65
N MET A 157 -4.81 7.41 -11.81
CA MET A 157 -4.53 8.84 -12.01
C MET A 157 -5.76 9.71 -11.82
N SER A 158 -6.90 9.29 -12.38
CA SER A 158 -8.16 10.05 -12.29
C SER A 158 -8.65 10.14 -10.84
N GLU A 159 -8.62 9.03 -10.11
CA GLU A 159 -8.98 8.98 -8.68
C GLU A 159 -8.07 9.90 -7.85
N GLN A 160 -6.75 9.83 -8.05
CA GLN A 160 -5.78 10.66 -7.33
C GLN A 160 -5.95 12.15 -7.61
N VAL A 161 -6.24 12.52 -8.87
CA VAL A 161 -6.49 13.91 -9.25
C VAL A 161 -7.80 14.42 -8.65
N SER A 162 -8.88 13.63 -8.72
CA SER A 162 -10.16 13.96 -8.09
C SER A 162 -9.99 14.22 -6.58
N ASP A 163 -9.26 13.34 -5.90
CA ASP A 163 -8.95 13.45 -4.48
C ASP A 163 -8.15 14.71 -4.12
N LEU A 164 -7.23 15.15 -4.98
CA LEU A 164 -6.44 16.38 -4.79
C LEU A 164 -7.30 17.62 -5.04
N LEU A 165 -8.12 17.61 -6.09
CA LEU A 165 -9.04 18.71 -6.40
C LEU A 165 -10.08 18.92 -5.31
N ALA A 166 -10.63 17.85 -4.74
CA ALA A 166 -11.52 17.91 -3.58
C ALA A 166 -10.86 18.58 -2.36
N LYS A 167 -9.53 18.45 -2.23
CA LYS A 167 -8.70 19.11 -1.21
C LYS A 167 -8.22 20.51 -1.63
N LYS A 168 -8.72 21.04 -2.75
CA LYS A 168 -8.33 22.34 -3.33
C LYS A 168 -6.85 22.42 -3.71
N ILE A 169 -6.22 21.29 -4.01
CA ILE A 169 -4.85 21.23 -4.51
C ILE A 169 -4.90 21.17 -6.05
N PRO A 170 -4.31 22.13 -6.77
CA PRO A 170 -4.33 22.13 -8.22
C PRO A 170 -3.56 20.93 -8.78
N ALA A 171 -4.27 19.98 -9.38
CA ALA A 171 -3.70 18.78 -9.96
C ALA A 171 -4.44 18.41 -11.25
N THR A 172 -3.73 17.74 -12.17
CA THR A 172 -4.34 17.21 -13.40
C THR A 172 -3.59 15.97 -13.89
N PHE A 173 -4.08 15.33 -14.94
CA PHE A 173 -3.43 14.19 -15.57
C PHE A 173 -3.36 14.34 -17.10
N ILE A 174 -2.35 13.75 -17.73
CA ILE A 174 -2.21 13.66 -19.19
C ILE A 174 -1.94 12.20 -19.57
N ASN A 175 -2.88 11.61 -20.31
CA ASN A 175 -2.79 10.25 -20.85
C ASN A 175 -3.34 10.21 -22.30
N SER A 176 -3.34 9.03 -22.92
CA SER A 176 -3.79 8.87 -24.31
C SER A 176 -5.29 9.09 -24.50
N ASP A 177 -6.10 8.89 -23.47
CA ASP A 177 -7.57 8.78 -23.56
C ASP A 177 -8.25 10.16 -23.65
N LEU A 178 -7.50 11.23 -23.35
CA LEU A 178 -7.96 12.61 -23.45
C LEU A 178 -8.05 13.10 -24.90
N SER A 179 -9.03 13.94 -25.18
CA SER A 179 -9.14 14.63 -26.47
C SER A 179 -7.96 15.58 -26.70
N ARG A 180 -7.76 15.99 -27.95
CA ARG A 180 -6.68 16.95 -28.29
C ARG A 180 -6.88 18.29 -27.58
N GLU A 181 -8.10 18.82 -27.60
CA GLU A 181 -8.46 20.10 -26.98
C GLU A 181 -8.24 20.06 -25.45
N GLU A 182 -8.62 18.94 -24.82
CA GLU A 182 -8.40 18.77 -23.40
C GLU A 182 -6.90 18.67 -23.04
N LYS A 183 -6.08 18.04 -23.89
CA LYS A 183 -4.63 17.99 -23.73
C LYS A 183 -4.03 19.40 -23.84
N GLU A 184 -4.40 20.14 -24.88
CA GLU A 184 -3.94 21.52 -25.11
C GLU A 184 -4.29 22.43 -23.91
N THR A 185 -5.50 22.31 -23.37
CA THR A 185 -5.92 23.03 -22.16
C THR A 185 -5.05 22.69 -20.95
N ARG A 186 -4.79 21.40 -20.69
CA ARG A 186 -3.96 20.97 -19.55
C ARG A 186 -2.50 21.40 -19.69
N PHE A 187 -1.95 21.37 -20.91
CA PHE A 187 -0.61 21.88 -21.17
C PHE A 187 -0.53 23.42 -21.05
N SER A 188 -1.59 24.15 -21.41
CA SER A 188 -1.68 25.60 -21.18
C SER A 188 -1.62 25.91 -19.69
N LEU A 189 -2.41 25.20 -18.87
CA LEU A 189 -2.37 25.32 -17.40
C LEU A 189 -0.98 25.00 -16.81
N LEU A 190 -0.26 24.04 -17.40
CA LEU A 190 1.12 23.72 -17.03
C LEU A 190 2.05 24.90 -17.33
N GLY A 191 1.93 25.49 -18.52
CA GLY A 191 2.70 26.67 -18.93
C GLY A 191 2.45 27.90 -18.05
N LEU A 192 1.21 28.08 -17.60
CA LEU A 192 0.81 29.13 -16.64
C LEU A 192 1.24 28.85 -15.19
N LYS A 193 1.90 27.71 -14.92
CA LYS A 193 2.29 27.25 -13.58
C LYS A 193 1.09 27.17 -12.61
N ALA A 194 -0.12 26.91 -13.14
CA ALA A 194 -1.36 26.82 -12.38
C ALA A 194 -1.57 25.45 -11.69
N ILE A 195 -0.66 24.49 -11.93
CA ILE A 195 -0.75 23.11 -11.45
C ILE A 195 0.41 22.81 -10.48
N LYS A 196 0.11 22.11 -9.39
CA LYS A 196 1.10 21.60 -8.42
C LYS A 196 1.50 20.16 -8.70
N LEU A 197 0.58 19.31 -9.13
CA LEU A 197 0.85 17.92 -9.49
C LEU A 197 0.31 17.57 -10.86
N LEU A 198 1.16 17.04 -11.73
CA LEU A 198 0.76 16.55 -13.05
C LEU A 198 1.04 15.04 -13.12
N TYR A 199 -0.03 14.25 -13.20
CA TYR A 199 0.05 12.80 -13.42
C TYR A 199 0.22 12.51 -14.91
N VAL A 200 1.20 11.68 -15.28
CA VAL A 200 1.53 11.42 -16.68
C VAL A 200 1.74 9.93 -16.89
N ALA A 201 1.16 9.39 -17.95
CA ALA A 201 1.45 8.03 -18.39
C ALA A 201 2.83 7.98 -19.09
N PRO A 202 3.67 6.97 -18.83
CA PRO A 202 5.08 6.95 -19.25
C PRO A 202 5.25 7.05 -20.78
N GLU A 203 4.31 6.53 -21.56
CA GLU A 203 4.31 6.62 -23.03
C GLU A 203 4.29 8.07 -23.55
N ARG A 204 3.80 9.02 -22.76
CA ARG A 204 3.72 10.43 -23.16
C ARG A 204 5.09 11.10 -23.31
N PHE A 205 6.14 10.57 -22.68
CA PHE A 205 7.49 11.11 -22.88
C PHE A 205 8.08 10.75 -24.26
N PHE A 206 7.48 9.77 -24.96
CA PHE A 206 8.02 9.20 -26.19
C PHE A 206 7.13 9.43 -27.41
N VAL A 207 6.04 10.20 -27.28
CA VAL A 207 5.19 10.59 -28.42
C VAL A 207 5.96 11.45 -29.41
N ARG A 208 5.59 11.39 -30.69
CA ARG A 208 6.30 12.11 -31.77
C ARG A 208 6.22 13.64 -31.66
N SER A 209 5.22 14.18 -30.96
CA SER A 209 5.01 15.63 -30.83
C SER A 209 6.14 16.33 -30.07
N ASP A 210 6.93 17.13 -30.78
CA ASP A 210 7.95 18.00 -30.19
C ASP A 210 7.37 19.06 -29.25
N ALA A 211 6.19 19.59 -29.58
CA ALA A 211 5.53 20.62 -28.79
C ALA A 211 5.24 20.14 -27.36
N GLU A 212 4.70 18.93 -27.21
CA GLU A 212 4.39 18.35 -25.90
C GLU A 212 5.65 18.08 -25.08
N ARG A 213 6.67 17.49 -25.69
CA ARG A 213 7.96 17.23 -25.02
C ARG A 213 8.59 18.53 -24.54
N ASN A 214 8.53 19.58 -25.37
CA ASN A 214 9.05 20.89 -25.03
C ASN A 214 8.27 21.56 -23.90
N GLN A 215 6.95 21.40 -23.85
CA GLN A 215 6.14 21.92 -22.74
C GLN A 215 6.46 21.21 -21.41
N LEU A 216 6.60 19.87 -21.43
CA LEU A 216 7.03 19.12 -20.24
C LEU A 216 8.42 19.55 -19.78
N LYS A 217 9.36 19.74 -20.72
CA LYS A 217 10.71 20.22 -20.42
C LYS A 217 10.71 21.61 -19.78
N ARG A 218 9.94 22.55 -20.35
CA ARG A 218 9.81 23.93 -19.84
C ARG A 218 9.10 24.02 -18.48
N SER A 219 8.46 22.95 -18.03
CA SER A 219 7.79 22.94 -16.72
C SER A 219 8.76 22.92 -15.53
N GLU A 220 10.04 22.58 -15.75
CA GLU A 220 11.11 22.53 -14.73
C GLU A 220 10.63 21.87 -13.43
N PRO A 221 10.32 20.57 -13.47
CA PRO A 221 9.63 19.94 -12.38
C PRO A 221 10.48 19.91 -11.10
N SER A 222 9.84 20.26 -9.99
CA SER A 222 10.42 20.22 -8.65
C SER A 222 10.75 18.80 -8.17
N PHE A 223 10.04 17.80 -8.70
CA PHE A 223 10.26 16.38 -8.49
C PHE A 223 9.82 15.58 -9.71
N LEU A 224 10.53 14.47 -9.96
CA LEU A 224 10.04 13.36 -10.79
C LEU A 224 9.63 12.21 -9.87
N ILE A 225 8.33 12.04 -9.66
CA ILE A 225 7.76 10.99 -8.82
C ILE A 225 7.47 9.78 -9.70
N ILE A 226 7.90 8.61 -9.26
CA ILE A 226 7.73 7.36 -10.00
C ILE A 226 6.98 6.40 -9.09
N ASP A 227 5.71 6.18 -9.42
CA ASP A 227 4.86 5.17 -8.79
C ASP A 227 5.09 3.82 -9.47
N GLU A 228 4.93 2.73 -8.72
CA GLU A 228 5.29 1.37 -9.16
C GLU A 228 6.67 1.28 -9.82
N ALA A 229 7.67 1.81 -9.11
CA ALA A 229 9.05 1.88 -9.59
C ALA A 229 9.67 0.52 -9.95
N HIS A 230 9.08 -0.61 -9.51
CA HIS A 230 9.50 -1.93 -9.94
C HIS A 230 9.32 -2.17 -11.45
N CYS A 231 8.45 -1.41 -12.14
CA CYS A 231 8.25 -1.51 -13.59
C CYS A 231 9.51 -1.15 -14.42
N VAL A 232 10.53 -0.52 -13.82
CA VAL A 232 11.82 -0.23 -14.49
C VAL A 232 12.68 -1.48 -14.63
N ASP A 233 12.45 -2.49 -13.79
CA ASP A 233 13.26 -3.70 -13.77
C ASP A 233 12.92 -4.58 -14.97
N ARG A 234 13.84 -4.66 -15.93
CA ARG A 234 13.69 -5.47 -17.16
C ARG A 234 13.45 -6.95 -16.87
N TRP A 235 13.85 -7.38 -15.68
CA TRP A 235 13.74 -8.76 -15.23
C TRP A 235 12.49 -9.02 -14.39
N GLY A 236 11.74 -7.96 -14.06
CA GLY A 236 10.47 -8.04 -13.34
C GLY A 236 9.32 -8.50 -14.23
N GLU A 237 8.26 -9.05 -13.62
CA GLU A 237 7.06 -9.47 -14.37
C GLU A 237 6.29 -8.29 -14.96
N ASP A 238 6.31 -7.15 -14.27
CA ASP A 238 5.63 -5.92 -14.66
C ASP A 238 6.51 -4.93 -15.43
N PHE A 239 7.58 -5.43 -16.08
CA PHE A 239 8.48 -4.56 -16.84
C PHE A 239 7.72 -3.77 -17.91
N ARG A 240 8.01 -2.47 -17.98
CA ARG A 240 7.51 -1.58 -19.03
C ARG A 240 8.69 -0.93 -19.75
N PRO A 241 8.82 -1.10 -21.08
CA PRO A 241 9.90 -0.49 -21.86
C PRO A 241 10.05 1.02 -21.63
N GLU A 242 8.93 1.73 -21.45
CA GLU A 242 8.88 3.17 -21.19
C GLU A 242 9.45 3.53 -19.81
N TYR A 243 9.25 2.66 -18.81
CA TYR A 243 9.83 2.82 -17.46
C TYR A 243 11.35 2.65 -17.48
N GLY A 244 11.85 1.66 -18.23
CA GLY A 244 13.29 1.43 -18.39
C GLY A 244 14.05 2.63 -19.01
N ARG A 245 13.33 3.58 -19.62
CA ARG A 245 13.89 4.79 -20.25
C ARG A 245 13.69 6.06 -19.42
N LEU A 246 13.18 5.98 -18.19
CA LEU A 246 12.91 7.18 -17.37
C LEU A 246 14.17 7.96 -16.98
N ARG A 247 15.35 7.34 -17.00
CA ARG A 247 16.62 8.07 -16.85
C ARG A 247 16.82 9.12 -17.95
N GLU A 248 16.59 8.75 -19.21
CA GLU A 248 16.67 9.67 -20.36
C GLU A 248 15.67 10.83 -20.20
N VAL A 249 14.45 10.51 -19.73
CA VAL A 249 13.40 11.50 -19.46
C VAL A 249 13.84 12.47 -18.36
N ARG A 250 14.38 11.95 -17.24
CA ARG A 250 14.90 12.76 -16.15
C ARG A 250 16.00 13.71 -16.63
N GLU A 251 16.95 13.24 -17.42
CA GLU A 251 18.04 14.06 -17.97
C GLU A 251 17.48 15.19 -18.84
N LYS A 252 16.50 14.89 -19.72
CA LYS A 252 15.83 15.90 -20.55
C LYS A 252 15.02 16.94 -19.76
N LEU A 253 14.51 16.56 -18.58
CA LEU A 253 13.76 17.44 -17.67
C LEU A 253 14.65 18.29 -16.76
N GLY A 254 15.97 18.26 -16.92
CA GLY A 254 16.90 19.03 -16.08
C GLY A 254 17.32 18.30 -14.80
N ALA A 255 17.27 16.96 -14.79
CA ALA A 255 17.68 16.09 -13.70
C ALA A 255 17.01 16.39 -12.33
N PRO A 256 15.67 16.50 -12.25
CA PRO A 256 14.98 16.74 -10.99
C PRO A 256 15.21 15.58 -9.99
N PRO A 257 15.14 15.84 -8.66
CA PRO A 257 15.16 14.78 -7.66
C PRO A 257 14.03 13.78 -7.90
N VAL A 258 14.36 12.49 -7.78
CA VAL A 258 13.40 11.40 -8.02
C VAL A 258 12.85 10.88 -6.71
N LEU A 259 11.53 10.76 -6.62
CA LEU A 259 10.86 10.09 -5.51
C LEU A 259 10.22 8.80 -6.05
N ALA A 260 10.90 7.68 -5.88
CA ALA A 260 10.47 6.37 -6.39
C ALA A 260 9.73 5.58 -5.30
N PHE A 261 8.59 4.98 -5.64
CA PHE A 261 7.75 4.22 -4.73
C PHE A 261 7.42 2.85 -5.33
N THR A 262 7.54 1.79 -4.53
CA THR A 262 7.10 0.45 -4.93
C THR A 262 6.55 -0.31 -3.74
N ALA A 263 5.67 -1.29 -3.99
CA ALA A 263 5.15 -2.20 -2.96
C ALA A 263 6.19 -3.22 -2.51
N THR A 264 6.90 -3.77 -3.48
CA THR A 264 7.69 -4.98 -3.36
C THR A 264 8.96 -4.79 -4.18
N ALA A 265 10.10 -4.76 -3.51
CA ALA A 265 11.42 -4.80 -4.16
C ALA A 265 12.46 -5.35 -3.17
N GLY A 266 12.96 -6.56 -3.41
CA GLY A 266 14.12 -7.09 -2.68
C GLY A 266 15.38 -6.24 -2.88
N LYS A 267 16.43 -6.47 -2.09
CA LYS A 267 17.67 -5.65 -2.12
C LYS A 267 18.28 -5.52 -3.53
N GLU A 268 18.38 -6.64 -4.25
CA GLU A 268 18.90 -6.64 -5.63
C GLU A 268 18.00 -5.83 -6.59
N MET A 269 16.68 -5.90 -6.44
CA MET A 269 15.75 -5.11 -7.24
C MET A 269 15.84 -3.63 -6.89
N GLN A 270 16.05 -3.26 -5.63
CA GLN A 270 16.28 -1.88 -5.21
C GLN A 270 17.50 -1.31 -5.97
N ASP A 271 18.62 -2.02 -5.98
CA ASP A 271 19.84 -1.59 -6.68
C ASP A 271 19.60 -1.42 -8.19
N ARG A 272 18.86 -2.34 -8.82
CA ARG A 272 18.47 -2.23 -10.23
C ARG A 272 17.56 -1.03 -10.50
N ILE A 273 16.60 -0.76 -9.62
CA ILE A 273 15.72 0.42 -9.71
C ILE A 273 16.57 1.70 -9.65
N LEU A 274 17.47 1.80 -8.68
CA LEU A 274 18.33 2.98 -8.50
C LEU A 274 19.24 3.20 -9.73
N ALA A 275 19.87 2.14 -10.23
CA ALA A 275 20.72 2.19 -11.41
C ALA A 275 19.92 2.59 -12.67
N SER A 276 18.75 1.98 -12.88
CA SER A 276 17.90 2.24 -14.05
C SER A 276 17.34 3.67 -14.07
N LEU A 277 17.12 4.26 -12.90
CA LEU A 277 16.63 5.64 -12.75
C LEU A 277 17.75 6.69 -12.70
N GLY A 278 19.02 6.27 -12.66
CA GLY A 278 20.17 7.17 -12.56
C GLY A 278 20.28 7.88 -11.21
N ILE A 279 19.97 7.18 -10.12
CA ILE A 279 19.99 7.69 -8.74
C ILE A 279 20.67 6.73 -7.74
N PRO A 280 21.93 6.30 -7.99
CA PRO A 280 22.61 5.33 -7.13
C PRO A 280 22.74 5.80 -5.67
N ASP A 281 22.85 7.12 -5.44
CA ASP A 281 23.00 7.71 -4.10
C ASP A 281 21.67 8.05 -3.40
N ALA A 282 20.54 7.56 -3.92
CA ALA A 282 19.24 7.83 -3.32
C ALA A 282 19.12 7.22 -1.92
N LYS A 283 18.42 7.92 -1.02
CA LYS A 283 18.12 7.39 0.30
C LYS A 283 17.02 6.33 0.18
N VAL A 284 17.34 5.09 0.57
CA VAL A 284 16.40 3.96 0.53
C VAL A 284 15.67 3.84 1.87
N PHE A 285 14.34 3.73 1.81
CA PHE A 285 13.48 3.51 2.95
C PHE A 285 12.68 2.22 2.73
N VAL A 286 13.07 1.15 3.42
CA VAL A 286 12.31 -0.10 3.48
C VAL A 286 11.45 -0.08 4.74
N ARG A 287 10.14 -0.28 4.57
CA ARG A 287 9.18 -0.08 5.67
C ARG A 287 8.02 -1.06 5.64
N ASP A 288 7.59 -1.47 6.83
CA ASP A 288 6.33 -2.19 7.07
C ASP A 288 6.19 -3.47 6.20
N VAL A 289 7.33 -4.07 5.80
CA VAL A 289 7.39 -5.38 5.15
C VAL A 289 6.85 -6.45 6.11
N ASP A 290 7.12 -6.28 7.41
CA ASP A 290 6.59 -7.16 8.44
C ASP A 290 5.10 -6.88 8.70
N ARG A 291 4.30 -7.95 8.64
CA ARG A 291 2.89 -7.96 9.01
C ARG A 291 2.72 -8.87 10.21
N PRO A 292 2.97 -8.37 11.43
CA PRO A 292 3.04 -9.22 12.61
C PRO A 292 1.69 -9.85 12.95
N ASN A 293 0.59 -9.28 12.47
CA ASN A 293 -0.76 -9.80 12.61
C ASN A 293 -1.08 -11.01 11.71
N ILE A 294 -0.20 -11.37 10.77
CA ILE A 294 -0.40 -12.50 9.85
C ILE A 294 0.54 -13.64 10.24
N ALA A 295 0.00 -14.72 10.82
CA ALA A 295 0.78 -15.93 11.07
C ALA A 295 1.04 -16.69 9.77
N MET A 296 2.27 -17.14 9.54
CA MET A 296 2.67 -17.79 8.28
C MET A 296 2.93 -19.29 8.47
N LEU A 297 2.18 -20.13 7.76
CA LEU A 297 2.25 -21.59 7.87
C LEU A 297 2.72 -22.22 6.57
N ARG A 298 3.95 -22.75 6.56
CA ARG A 298 4.43 -23.62 5.48
C ARG A 298 3.92 -25.03 5.71
N ARG A 299 3.05 -25.50 4.82
CA ARG A 299 2.37 -26.79 4.94
C ARG A 299 2.86 -27.75 3.87
N HIS A 300 3.72 -28.68 4.26
CA HIS A 300 4.05 -29.81 3.40
C HIS A 300 2.79 -30.65 3.17
N CYS A 301 2.33 -30.70 1.92
CA CYS A 301 1.10 -31.40 1.54
C CYS A 301 1.19 -31.84 0.08
N ARG A 302 0.94 -33.13 -0.17
CA ARG A 302 0.82 -33.65 -1.53
C ARG A 302 -0.41 -33.06 -2.20
N SER A 303 -0.38 -32.95 -3.53
CA SER A 303 -1.38 -32.24 -4.32
C SER A 303 -2.80 -32.77 -4.09
N GLU A 304 -2.95 -34.09 -3.97
CA GLU A 304 -4.22 -34.79 -3.81
C GLU A 304 -4.90 -34.48 -2.46
N GLN A 305 -4.11 -34.09 -1.45
CA GLN A 305 -4.59 -33.81 -0.10
C GLN A 305 -4.94 -32.32 0.11
N ARG A 306 -4.48 -31.43 -0.78
CA ARG A 306 -4.62 -29.98 -0.60
C ARG A 306 -6.08 -29.52 -0.58
N ALA A 307 -6.92 -30.08 -1.45
CA ALA A 307 -8.35 -29.74 -1.48
C ALA A 307 -9.04 -30.06 -0.14
N GLN A 308 -8.73 -31.23 0.44
CA GLN A 308 -9.28 -31.64 1.74
C GLN A 308 -8.79 -30.74 2.89
N GLU A 309 -7.51 -30.36 2.90
CA GLU A 309 -6.95 -29.43 3.89
C GLU A 309 -7.59 -28.04 3.76
N ILE A 310 -7.79 -27.54 2.52
CA ILE A 310 -8.49 -26.29 2.25
C ILE A 310 -9.92 -26.35 2.79
N ALA A 311 -10.68 -27.39 2.43
CA ALA A 311 -12.05 -27.57 2.90
C ALA A 311 -12.12 -27.59 4.44
N SER A 312 -11.19 -28.28 5.09
CA SER A 312 -11.11 -28.37 6.55
C SER A 312 -10.82 -27.01 7.22
N MET A 313 -9.97 -26.19 6.60
CA MET A 313 -9.72 -24.82 7.07
C MET A 313 -10.92 -23.90 6.84
N LEU A 314 -11.59 -24.00 5.70
CA LEU A 314 -12.77 -23.19 5.37
C LEU A 314 -13.98 -23.53 6.24
N ALA A 315 -14.07 -24.77 6.74
CA ALA A 315 -15.10 -25.22 7.66
C ALA A 315 -14.90 -24.74 9.12
N LEU A 316 -13.79 -24.05 9.42
CA LEU A 316 -13.54 -23.52 10.77
C LEU A 316 -14.63 -22.51 11.19
N PRO A 317 -15.23 -22.65 12.38
CA PRO A 317 -16.26 -21.72 12.86
C PRO A 317 -15.79 -20.25 12.88
N GLN A 318 -14.50 -20.02 13.13
CA GLN A 318 -13.88 -18.70 13.18
C GLN A 318 -13.86 -18.00 11.82
N LEU A 319 -14.01 -18.74 10.70
CA LEU A 319 -14.14 -18.16 9.37
C LEU A 319 -15.57 -17.82 8.98
N LYS A 320 -16.58 -18.18 9.78
CA LYS A 320 -17.97 -17.84 9.47
C LYS A 320 -18.14 -16.31 9.45
N GLY A 321 -18.56 -15.77 8.30
CA GLY A 321 -18.69 -14.32 8.07
C GLY A 321 -17.36 -13.57 7.96
N GLN A 322 -16.24 -14.28 7.81
CA GLN A 322 -14.92 -13.73 7.54
C GLN A 322 -14.46 -14.11 6.14
N LYS A 323 -13.53 -13.33 5.57
CA LYS A 323 -13.11 -13.55 4.18
C LYS A 323 -11.90 -14.47 4.05
N ALA A 324 -11.92 -15.31 3.03
CA ALA A 324 -10.81 -16.19 2.66
C ALA A 324 -10.47 -16.07 1.18
N MET A 325 -9.17 -16.10 0.86
CA MET A 325 -8.66 -16.07 -0.51
C MET A 325 -7.78 -17.29 -0.77
N ILE A 326 -7.98 -17.98 -1.89
CA ILE A 326 -7.21 -19.17 -2.26
C ILE A 326 -6.50 -18.91 -3.59
N PHE A 327 -5.19 -18.73 -3.54
CA PHE A 327 -4.34 -18.50 -4.71
C PHE A 327 -3.99 -19.80 -5.42
N VAL A 328 -4.28 -19.84 -6.73
CA VAL A 328 -3.93 -20.95 -7.63
C VAL A 328 -3.04 -20.44 -8.77
N PRO A 329 -2.08 -21.26 -9.24
CA PRO A 329 -1.08 -20.83 -10.23
C PRO A 329 -1.67 -20.69 -11.64
N THR A 330 -2.69 -21.49 -11.98
CA THR A 330 -3.27 -21.54 -13.32
C THR A 330 -4.78 -21.70 -13.27
N VAL A 331 -5.45 -21.34 -14.36
CA VAL A 331 -6.90 -21.55 -14.53
C VAL A 331 -7.26 -23.03 -14.36
N LYS A 332 -6.49 -23.92 -14.99
CA LYS A 332 -6.68 -25.37 -14.88
C LYS A 332 -6.69 -25.87 -13.44
N VAL A 333 -5.71 -25.46 -12.62
CA VAL A 333 -5.64 -25.86 -11.21
C VAL A 333 -6.82 -25.28 -10.41
N GLY A 334 -7.25 -24.06 -10.74
CA GLY A 334 -8.45 -23.46 -10.14
C GLY A 334 -9.72 -24.25 -10.43
N ASP A 335 -9.91 -24.70 -11.68
CA ASP A 335 -11.07 -25.52 -12.07
C ASP A 335 -11.06 -26.90 -11.41
N GLU A 336 -9.88 -27.54 -11.33
CA GLU A 336 -9.68 -28.80 -10.61
C GLU A 336 -10.04 -28.64 -9.12
N LEU A 337 -9.52 -27.58 -8.48
CA LEU A 337 -9.81 -27.27 -7.08
C LEU A 337 -11.30 -27.00 -6.85
N ARG A 338 -11.92 -26.20 -7.72
CA ARG A 338 -13.35 -25.88 -7.64
C ARG A 338 -14.20 -27.15 -7.72
N THR A 339 -13.85 -28.06 -8.63
CA THR A 339 -14.53 -29.36 -8.79
C THR A 339 -14.40 -30.20 -7.51
N ALA A 340 -13.19 -30.29 -6.96
CA ALA A 340 -12.93 -31.05 -5.74
C ALA A 340 -13.67 -30.46 -4.52
N LEU A 341 -13.69 -29.13 -4.36
CA LEU A 341 -14.41 -28.47 -3.26
C LEU A 341 -15.92 -28.59 -3.41
N SER A 342 -16.45 -28.48 -4.64
CA SER A 342 -17.87 -28.67 -4.93
C SER A 342 -18.34 -30.09 -4.57
N ALA A 343 -17.52 -31.12 -4.85
CA ALA A 343 -17.79 -32.49 -4.42
C ALA A 343 -17.82 -32.66 -2.88
N MET A 344 -17.20 -31.75 -2.13
CA MET A 344 -17.24 -31.68 -0.67
C MET A 344 -18.36 -30.75 -0.14
N GLY A 345 -19.23 -30.25 -1.02
CA GLY A 345 -20.34 -29.35 -0.66
C GLY A 345 -19.94 -27.88 -0.51
N LEU A 346 -18.75 -27.48 -0.96
CA LEU A 346 -18.26 -26.10 -0.93
C LEU A 346 -18.25 -25.50 -2.34
N ASP A 347 -19.28 -24.72 -2.67
CA ASP A 347 -19.31 -23.95 -3.92
C ASP A 347 -18.63 -22.59 -3.74
N ILE A 348 -17.45 -22.43 -4.34
CA ILE A 348 -16.60 -21.25 -4.19
C ILE A 348 -16.36 -20.62 -5.56
N PRO A 349 -16.67 -19.32 -5.75
CA PRO A 349 -16.38 -18.62 -6.99
C PRO A 349 -14.88 -18.62 -7.32
N PHE A 350 -14.56 -18.79 -8.61
CA PHE A 350 -13.20 -18.73 -9.12
C PHE A 350 -12.98 -17.50 -10.00
N TYR A 351 -12.13 -16.58 -9.57
CA TYR A 351 -11.76 -15.39 -10.33
C TYR A 351 -10.45 -15.57 -11.10
N HIS A 352 -10.49 -15.25 -12.40
CA HIS A 352 -9.31 -15.10 -13.25
C HIS A 352 -9.58 -14.07 -14.35
N SER A 353 -8.52 -13.62 -15.04
CA SER A 353 -8.63 -12.57 -16.08
C SER A 353 -9.55 -12.91 -17.26
N LYS A 354 -9.77 -14.21 -17.51
CA LYS A 354 -10.64 -14.74 -18.58
C LYS A 354 -12.06 -15.10 -18.11
N LEU A 355 -12.42 -14.80 -16.86
CA LEU A 355 -13.73 -15.12 -16.31
C LEU A 355 -14.79 -14.25 -16.98
N GLY A 356 -15.70 -14.84 -17.75
CA GLY A 356 -16.90 -14.18 -18.26
C GLY A 356 -16.68 -12.81 -18.91
N THR A 357 -17.68 -11.94 -18.77
CA THR A 357 -17.66 -10.55 -19.21
C THR A 357 -16.94 -9.64 -18.21
N ALA A 358 -16.56 -8.43 -18.64
CA ALA A 358 -15.98 -7.44 -17.73
C ALA A 358 -16.93 -7.08 -16.57
N TRP A 359 -18.23 -7.05 -16.84
CA TRP A 359 -19.25 -6.79 -15.84
C TRP A 359 -19.34 -7.91 -14.80
N GLU A 360 -19.33 -9.18 -15.20
CA GLU A 360 -19.38 -10.31 -14.25
C GLU A 360 -18.15 -10.33 -13.32
N ARG A 361 -16.96 -10.01 -13.85
CA ARG A 361 -15.74 -9.86 -13.03
C ARG A 361 -15.90 -8.75 -12.01
N GLN A 362 -16.39 -7.59 -12.45
CA GLN A 362 -16.61 -6.44 -11.56
C GLN A 362 -17.68 -6.75 -10.50
N GLU A 363 -18.73 -7.47 -10.87
CA GLU A 363 -19.80 -7.86 -9.97
C GLU A 363 -19.32 -8.85 -8.91
N LEU A 364 -18.52 -9.84 -9.30
CA LEU A 364 -17.90 -10.77 -8.34
C LEU A 364 -16.97 -10.04 -7.36
N VAL A 365 -16.18 -9.07 -7.85
CA VAL A 365 -15.36 -8.19 -7.00
C VAL A 365 -16.23 -7.42 -6.01
N LYS A 366 -17.32 -6.79 -6.44
CA LYS A 366 -18.26 -6.06 -5.56
C LYS A 366 -18.88 -6.97 -4.51
N ARG A 367 -19.30 -8.18 -4.90
CA ARG A 367 -19.85 -9.18 -3.97
C ARG A 367 -18.81 -9.62 -2.94
N PHE A 368 -17.54 -9.78 -3.35
CA PHE A 368 -16.46 -10.07 -2.42
C PHE A 368 -16.15 -8.89 -1.49
N LEU A 369 -16.24 -7.65 -1.97
CA LEU A 369 -16.11 -6.44 -1.16
C LEU A 369 -17.31 -6.21 -0.21
N GLY A 370 -18.38 -6.99 -0.34
CA GLY A 370 -19.64 -6.78 0.41
C GLY A 370 -20.45 -5.57 -0.08
N GLN A 371 -20.10 -5.02 -1.25
CA GLN A 371 -20.77 -3.90 -1.91
C GLN A 371 -21.96 -4.36 -2.77
N SER A 372 -22.06 -5.66 -3.04
CA SER A 372 -23.19 -6.26 -3.75
C SER A 372 -23.63 -7.57 -3.09
N ARG A 373 -24.86 -7.99 -3.38
CA ARG A 373 -25.51 -9.18 -2.82
C ARG A 373 -25.74 -10.24 -3.92
N PRO A 374 -25.67 -11.54 -3.58
CA PRO A 374 -25.29 -12.09 -2.28
C PRO A 374 -23.79 -11.94 -2.02
N VAL A 375 -23.40 -11.71 -0.76
CA VAL A 375 -21.99 -11.52 -0.38
C VAL A 375 -21.20 -12.79 -0.63
N VAL A 376 -19.98 -12.64 -1.14
CA VAL A 376 -19.01 -13.72 -1.30
C VAL A 376 -17.94 -13.57 -0.23
N ASP A 377 -17.78 -14.57 0.62
CA ASP A 377 -16.77 -14.56 1.68
C ASP A 377 -15.53 -15.37 1.30
N GLN A 378 -15.66 -16.34 0.41
CA GLN A 378 -14.56 -17.21 -0.01
C GLN A 378 -14.38 -17.08 -1.51
N ILE A 379 -13.14 -16.98 -1.96
CA ILE A 379 -12.84 -16.88 -3.40
C ILE A 379 -11.55 -17.62 -3.75
N VAL A 380 -11.61 -18.39 -4.83
CA VAL A 380 -10.42 -18.91 -5.50
C VAL A 380 -9.96 -17.87 -6.51
N CYS A 381 -8.67 -17.62 -6.63
CA CYS A 381 -8.16 -16.63 -7.57
C CYS A 381 -6.77 -16.95 -8.10
N THR A 382 -6.49 -16.50 -9.32
CA THR A 382 -5.10 -16.30 -9.77
C THR A 382 -4.59 -14.92 -9.30
N ASN A 383 -3.31 -14.64 -9.55
CA ASN A 383 -2.68 -13.35 -9.19
C ASN A 383 -3.41 -12.13 -9.79
N ALA A 384 -4.23 -12.34 -10.83
CA ALA A 384 -5.08 -11.32 -11.46
C ALA A 384 -6.16 -10.71 -10.53
N PHE A 385 -6.60 -11.42 -9.48
CA PHE A 385 -7.56 -10.88 -8.50
C PHE A 385 -6.89 -9.97 -7.45
N GLY A 386 -5.63 -9.61 -7.68
CA GLY A 386 -4.80 -9.03 -6.64
C GLY A 386 -4.60 -7.52 -6.70
N MET A 387 -4.23 -6.98 -7.85
CA MET A 387 -3.72 -5.62 -7.91
C MET A 387 -4.83 -4.60 -7.58
N GLY A 388 -4.60 -3.75 -6.57
CA GLY A 388 -5.49 -2.63 -6.23
C GLY A 388 -6.70 -2.93 -5.34
N LEU A 389 -6.98 -4.18 -4.97
CA LEU A 389 -8.12 -4.49 -4.07
C LEU A 389 -7.74 -4.33 -2.59
N ASP A 390 -8.51 -3.50 -1.87
CA ASP A 390 -8.38 -3.28 -0.43
C ASP A 390 -9.54 -3.87 0.36
N VAL A 391 -9.34 -5.10 0.86
CA VAL A 391 -10.34 -5.84 1.63
C VAL A 391 -9.85 -5.92 3.08
N PRO A 392 -10.45 -5.19 4.03
CA PRO A 392 -9.91 -5.06 5.38
C PRO A 392 -9.91 -6.39 6.17
N ASN A 393 -10.91 -7.24 5.93
CA ASN A 393 -11.26 -8.37 6.81
C ASN A 393 -10.94 -9.78 6.25
N VAL A 394 -9.89 -9.92 5.45
CA VAL A 394 -9.41 -11.25 5.01
C VAL A 394 -8.68 -11.95 6.17
N ARG A 395 -9.24 -13.05 6.67
CA ARG A 395 -8.70 -13.83 7.81
C ARG A 395 -7.82 -15.00 7.39
N LEU A 396 -8.09 -15.60 6.24
CA LEU A 396 -7.32 -16.71 5.71
C LEU A 396 -6.87 -16.43 4.27
N VAL A 397 -5.57 -16.54 4.01
CA VAL A 397 -5.02 -16.59 2.66
C VAL A 397 -4.35 -17.94 2.48
N VAL A 398 -4.77 -18.71 1.48
CA VAL A 398 -4.18 -20.01 1.16
C VAL A 398 -3.50 -19.94 -0.19
N HIS A 399 -2.29 -20.47 -0.29
CA HIS A 399 -1.61 -20.66 -1.56
C HIS A 399 -1.58 -22.14 -1.87
N TRP A 400 -2.19 -22.52 -3.00
CA TRP A 400 -2.19 -23.91 -3.50
C TRP A 400 -0.79 -24.48 -3.66
N GLN A 401 0.18 -23.62 -3.95
CA GLN A 401 1.59 -23.93 -4.04
C GLN A 401 2.39 -22.66 -3.72
N GLN A 402 3.72 -22.75 -3.74
CA GLN A 402 4.58 -21.58 -3.62
C GLN A 402 4.37 -20.56 -4.75
N SER A 403 4.58 -19.29 -4.44
CA SER A 403 4.61 -18.19 -5.41
C SER A 403 5.89 -18.21 -6.26
N ALA A 404 5.91 -17.50 -7.39
CA ALA A 404 7.06 -17.48 -8.31
C ALA A 404 8.24 -16.65 -7.77
N SER A 405 7.96 -15.66 -6.93
CA SER A 405 8.96 -14.81 -6.27
C SER A 405 8.59 -14.49 -4.82
N VAL A 406 9.53 -13.90 -4.07
CA VAL A 406 9.28 -13.46 -2.70
C VAL A 406 8.38 -12.21 -2.69
N GLU A 407 8.47 -11.39 -3.73
CA GLU A 407 7.57 -10.26 -3.99
C GLU A 407 6.12 -10.71 -4.15
N ASP A 408 5.87 -11.71 -5.01
CA ASP A 408 4.53 -12.26 -5.22
C ASP A 408 3.98 -12.82 -3.92
N LEU A 409 4.81 -13.58 -3.19
CA LEU A 409 4.45 -14.12 -1.89
C LEU A 409 4.00 -13.00 -0.94
N LEU A 410 4.78 -11.92 -0.80
CA LEU A 410 4.46 -10.77 0.04
C LEU A 410 3.16 -10.07 -0.39
N GLN A 411 2.96 -9.90 -1.69
CA GLN A 411 1.76 -9.28 -2.26
C GLN A 411 0.51 -10.13 -2.04
N GLU A 412 0.62 -11.45 -2.15
CA GLU A 412 -0.47 -12.42 -1.98
C GLU A 412 -0.86 -12.56 -0.51
N PHE A 413 0.08 -12.90 0.39
CA PHE A 413 -0.24 -13.04 1.82
C PHE A 413 -0.59 -11.70 2.49
N GLY A 414 -0.01 -10.58 2.01
CA GLY A 414 -0.23 -9.24 2.54
C GLY A 414 -1.68 -8.74 2.43
N ARG A 415 -2.54 -9.47 1.72
CA ARG A 415 -3.99 -9.26 1.65
C ARG A 415 -4.71 -9.62 2.93
N ALA A 416 -4.16 -10.53 3.72
CA ALA A 416 -4.73 -10.88 4.99
C ALA A 416 -4.61 -9.70 5.97
N GLY A 417 -5.60 -9.53 6.84
CA GLY A 417 -5.39 -8.76 8.07
C GLY A 417 -5.13 -7.26 7.86
N ARG A 418 -5.72 -6.62 6.86
CA ARG A 418 -5.50 -5.19 6.60
C ARG A 418 -6.13 -4.29 7.68
N ASP A 419 -7.16 -4.78 8.35
CA ASP A 419 -7.70 -4.21 9.59
C ASP A 419 -6.78 -4.38 10.83
N GLY A 420 -5.61 -5.00 10.67
CA GLY A 420 -4.64 -5.26 11.75
C GLY A 420 -5.03 -6.41 12.68
N LYS A 421 -6.17 -7.07 12.45
CA LYS A 421 -6.59 -8.22 13.25
C LYS A 421 -5.79 -9.48 12.90
N PRO A 422 -5.72 -10.47 13.81
CA PRO A 422 -5.08 -11.75 13.53
C PRO A 422 -5.62 -12.41 12.27
N SER A 423 -4.71 -12.84 11.40
CA SER A 423 -4.99 -13.58 10.18
C SER A 423 -3.94 -14.67 9.98
N VAL A 424 -4.22 -15.63 9.11
CA VAL A 424 -3.30 -16.72 8.77
C VAL A 424 -3.05 -16.74 7.27
N SER A 425 -1.80 -16.91 6.89
CA SER A 425 -1.41 -17.31 5.55
C SER A 425 -0.89 -18.75 5.57
N VAL A 426 -1.47 -19.61 4.76
CA VAL A 426 -1.06 -21.00 4.59
C VAL A 426 -0.50 -21.17 3.20
N MET A 427 0.69 -21.75 3.08
CA MET A 427 1.36 -22.02 1.82
C MET A 427 1.65 -23.50 1.70
N PHE A 428 0.99 -24.16 0.76
CA PHE A 428 1.30 -25.55 0.47
C PHE A 428 2.59 -25.66 -0.34
N HIS A 429 3.32 -26.74 -0.09
CA HIS A 429 4.47 -27.13 -0.90
C HIS A 429 4.64 -28.64 -0.91
N ASP A 430 5.22 -29.17 -1.98
CA ASP A 430 5.56 -30.58 -2.17
C ASP A 430 6.91 -30.99 -1.56
N GLY A 431 7.55 -30.09 -0.80
CA GLY A 431 8.78 -30.38 -0.04
C GLY A 431 9.99 -30.56 -0.94
N LYS A 432 10.43 -31.81 -1.11
CA LYS A 432 11.49 -32.19 -2.06
C LYS A 432 10.94 -32.58 -3.44
N GLY A 433 9.61 -32.58 -3.60
CA GLY A 433 8.98 -32.75 -4.90
C GLY A 433 9.43 -31.69 -5.90
N ARG A 434 9.30 -32.02 -7.19
CA ARG A 434 9.57 -31.09 -8.31
C ARG A 434 8.29 -30.65 -9.00
N GLY A 435 7.11 -31.01 -8.48
CA GLY A 435 5.84 -30.73 -9.13
C GLY A 435 5.49 -29.25 -9.09
N ASP A 436 5.59 -28.62 -7.91
CA ASP A 436 5.27 -27.20 -7.74
C ASP A 436 6.31 -26.31 -8.41
N THR A 437 7.60 -26.57 -8.15
CA THR A 437 8.73 -25.84 -8.75
C THR A 437 8.82 -26.04 -10.26
N GLY A 438 8.65 -27.28 -10.74
CA GLY A 438 8.67 -27.59 -12.18
C GLY A 438 7.55 -26.89 -12.93
N ARG A 439 6.34 -26.82 -12.36
CA ARG A 439 5.22 -26.05 -12.96
C ARG A 439 5.58 -24.57 -13.11
N LEU A 440 6.17 -23.96 -12.08
CA LEU A 440 6.58 -22.55 -12.15
C LEU A 440 7.72 -22.32 -13.16
N LYS A 441 8.70 -23.23 -13.22
CA LYS A 441 9.81 -23.13 -14.20
C LYS A 441 9.30 -23.27 -15.64
N PHE A 442 8.38 -24.21 -15.89
CA PHE A 442 7.72 -24.33 -17.19
C PHE A 442 6.93 -23.06 -17.55
N MET A 443 6.19 -22.48 -16.60
CA MET A 443 5.51 -21.21 -16.83
C MET A 443 6.49 -20.08 -17.15
N ALA A 444 7.62 -20.01 -16.44
CA ALA A 444 8.67 -19.03 -16.70
C ALA A 444 9.28 -19.20 -18.09
N GLU A 445 9.56 -20.43 -18.54
CA GLU A 445 10.01 -20.73 -19.90
C GLU A 445 9.02 -20.21 -20.94
N MET A 446 7.73 -20.55 -20.80
CA MET A 446 6.68 -20.09 -21.72
C MET A 446 6.55 -18.56 -21.76
N THR A 447 6.67 -17.89 -20.60
CA THR A 447 6.64 -16.42 -20.54
C THR A 447 7.84 -15.81 -21.25
N VAL A 448 9.04 -16.35 -21.05
CA VAL A 448 10.28 -15.85 -21.65
C VAL A 448 10.32 -16.11 -23.17
N SER A 449 9.85 -17.26 -23.63
CA SER A 449 9.78 -17.57 -25.06
C SER A 449 8.94 -16.54 -25.82
N ASN A 450 7.83 -16.09 -25.22
CA ASN A 450 6.92 -15.09 -25.78
C ASN A 450 7.37 -13.63 -25.55
N ALA A 451 8.39 -13.39 -24.73
CA ALA A 451 8.90 -12.05 -24.48
C ALA A 451 9.69 -11.51 -25.68
N PRO A 452 9.65 -10.19 -25.94
CA PRO A 452 10.52 -9.56 -26.92
C PRO A 452 11.97 -9.55 -26.41
N GLY A 453 12.94 -9.77 -27.30
CA GLY A 453 14.37 -9.75 -26.97
C GLY A 453 15.18 -10.78 -27.74
N ASP A 454 16.51 -10.62 -27.74
CA ASP A 454 17.44 -11.60 -28.30
C ASP A 454 17.57 -12.85 -27.40
N GLU A 455 18.18 -13.92 -27.92
CA GLU A 455 18.33 -15.19 -27.18
C GLU A 455 19.11 -15.02 -25.88
N HIS A 456 20.10 -14.13 -25.85
CA HIS A 456 20.90 -13.87 -24.66
C HIS A 456 20.06 -13.20 -23.56
N GLN A 457 19.26 -12.19 -23.91
CA GLN A 457 18.33 -11.52 -23.02
C GLN A 457 17.30 -12.51 -22.47
N LYS A 458 16.76 -13.39 -23.32
CA LYS A 458 15.83 -14.45 -22.90
C LYS A 458 16.49 -15.42 -21.92
N ALA A 459 17.72 -15.86 -22.18
CA ALA A 459 18.45 -16.76 -21.29
C ALA A 459 18.65 -16.14 -19.89
N VAL A 460 19.09 -14.87 -19.83
CA VAL A 460 19.28 -14.16 -18.55
C VAL A 460 17.95 -13.98 -17.81
N MET A 461 16.87 -13.64 -18.53
CA MET A 461 15.54 -13.50 -17.93
C MET A 461 15.01 -14.81 -17.35
N LEU A 462 15.20 -15.93 -18.06
CA LEU A 462 14.83 -17.25 -17.57
C LEU A 462 15.64 -17.66 -16.35
N GLU A 463 16.95 -17.39 -16.37
CA GLU A 463 17.83 -17.65 -15.24
C GLU A 463 17.37 -16.89 -14.00
N GLN A 464 17.07 -15.59 -14.13
CA GLN A 464 16.59 -14.78 -13.01
C GLN A 464 15.25 -15.29 -12.45
N ARG A 465 14.28 -15.61 -13.31
CA ARG A 465 13.00 -16.19 -12.88
C ARG A 465 13.19 -17.52 -12.16
N THR A 466 14.06 -18.37 -12.68
CA THR A 466 14.40 -19.67 -12.07
C THR A 466 15.03 -19.48 -10.70
N ARG A 467 15.96 -18.52 -10.55
CA ARG A 467 16.57 -18.17 -9.26
C ARG A 467 15.53 -17.69 -8.25
N ASN A 468 14.57 -16.84 -8.66
CA ASN A 468 13.49 -16.37 -7.79
C ASN A 468 12.63 -17.55 -7.28
N ILE A 469 12.25 -18.47 -8.17
CA ILE A 469 11.48 -19.69 -7.83
C ILE A 469 12.25 -20.56 -6.83
N ASP A 470 13.54 -20.77 -7.08
CA ASP A 470 14.40 -21.60 -6.23
C ASP A 470 14.65 -20.95 -4.86
N GLN A 471 14.70 -19.62 -4.81
CA GLN A 471 14.84 -18.87 -3.56
C GLN A 471 13.61 -19.04 -2.66
N VAL A 472 12.40 -18.91 -3.22
CA VAL A 472 11.16 -19.19 -2.46
C VAL A 472 11.16 -20.64 -1.98
N ALA A 473 11.48 -21.59 -2.85
CA ALA A 473 11.57 -23.01 -2.47
C ALA A 473 12.58 -23.25 -1.34
N GLY A 474 13.71 -22.55 -1.36
CA GLY A 474 14.69 -22.54 -0.27
C GLY A 474 14.10 -22.04 1.05
N MET A 475 13.36 -20.93 1.04
CA MET A 475 12.68 -20.40 2.22
C MET A 475 11.62 -21.36 2.78
N LEU A 476 10.90 -22.07 1.91
CA LEU A 476 9.89 -23.03 2.34
C LEU A 476 10.47 -24.30 2.96
N ARG A 477 11.64 -24.75 2.49
CA ARG A 477 12.34 -25.91 3.03
C ARG A 477 13.15 -25.61 4.30
N SER A 478 13.46 -24.34 4.55
CA SER A 478 14.25 -23.92 5.71
C SER A 478 13.52 -24.14 7.02
N THR A 479 14.22 -24.55 8.08
CA THR A 479 13.67 -24.60 9.45
C THR A 479 13.77 -23.26 10.18
N SER A 480 14.35 -22.24 9.55
CA SER A 480 14.42 -20.89 10.10
C SER A 480 13.05 -20.19 10.13
N CYS A 481 12.95 -19.11 10.91
CA CYS A 481 11.75 -18.27 10.95
C CYS A 481 11.48 -17.62 9.58
N LEU A 482 10.40 -18.02 8.92
CA LEU A 482 10.02 -17.51 7.60
C LEU A 482 9.87 -15.97 7.58
N ARG A 483 9.25 -15.40 8.63
CA ARG A 483 9.11 -13.95 8.77
C ARG A 483 10.47 -13.25 8.80
N LYS A 484 11.45 -13.81 9.52
CA LYS A 484 12.82 -13.27 9.54
C LYS A 484 13.47 -13.36 8.15
N SER A 485 13.29 -14.46 7.43
CA SER A 485 13.81 -14.65 6.08
C SER A 485 13.25 -13.63 5.09
N ILE A 486 11.94 -13.36 5.14
CA ILE A 486 11.30 -12.32 4.32
C ILE A 486 11.85 -10.94 4.68
N ARG A 487 11.91 -10.60 5.97
CA ARG A 487 12.48 -9.30 6.40
C ARG A 487 13.91 -9.11 5.93
N ASN A 488 14.74 -10.15 6.00
CA ASN A 488 16.11 -10.11 5.50
C ASN A 488 16.17 -9.92 3.98
N TYR A 489 15.29 -10.58 3.22
CA TYR A 489 15.23 -10.45 1.76
C TYR A 489 15.01 -9.00 1.30
N PHE A 490 14.13 -8.27 1.98
CA PHE A 490 13.85 -6.86 1.69
C PHE A 490 14.86 -5.88 2.32
N GLY A 491 15.77 -6.34 3.18
CA GLY A 491 16.69 -5.48 3.93
C GLY A 491 16.07 -4.78 5.15
N ASP A 492 14.88 -5.20 5.59
CA ASP A 492 14.17 -4.61 6.74
C ASP A 492 14.87 -4.86 8.09
N SER A 493 15.74 -5.87 8.17
CA SER A 493 16.52 -6.17 9.39
C SER A 493 17.73 -5.25 9.60
N GLU A 494 18.21 -4.56 8.56
CA GLU A 494 19.42 -3.72 8.61
C GLU A 494 19.10 -2.23 8.90
N ALA A 495 17.87 -1.77 8.71
CA ALA A 495 17.57 -0.33 8.63
C ALA A 495 16.50 0.17 9.62
N ARG A 496 16.74 0.09 10.94
CA ARG A 496 16.10 1.07 11.84
C ARG A 496 16.82 2.39 11.67
N HIS A 497 16.30 3.25 10.78
CA HIS A 497 16.77 4.62 10.66
C HIS A 497 16.74 5.29 12.04
N LYS A 498 17.92 5.49 12.64
CA LYS A 498 18.02 6.19 13.92
C LYS A 498 17.70 7.65 13.66
N LEU A 499 16.56 8.10 14.17
CA LEU A 499 16.14 9.49 14.01
C LEU A 499 17.15 10.41 14.72
N SER A 500 17.59 11.46 14.03
CA SER A 500 18.37 12.54 14.62
C SER A 500 17.58 13.25 15.72
N LEU A 501 18.24 14.08 16.54
CA LEU A 501 17.52 14.83 17.59
C LEU A 501 16.44 15.75 16.99
N ALA A 502 16.73 16.40 15.85
CA ALA A 502 15.79 17.22 15.11
C ALA A 502 14.58 16.40 14.61
N GLU A 503 14.84 15.25 14.00
CA GLU A 503 13.79 14.34 13.52
C GLU A 503 12.92 13.81 14.67
N ARG A 504 13.52 13.51 15.83
CA ARG A 504 12.79 13.07 17.03
C ARG A 504 11.84 14.15 17.57
N ILE A 505 12.26 15.41 17.57
CA ILE A 505 11.42 16.55 17.98
C ILE A 505 10.23 16.68 17.03
N LEU A 506 10.47 16.60 15.72
CA LEU A 506 9.42 16.67 14.71
C LEU A 506 8.47 15.46 14.77
N GLU A 507 8.99 14.25 14.98
CA GLU A 507 8.19 13.03 15.14
C GLU A 507 7.32 13.09 16.41
N TRP A 508 7.79 13.74 17.48
CA TRP A 508 7.00 13.93 18.70
C TRP A 508 5.76 14.79 18.47
N VAL A 509 5.89 15.88 17.70
CA VAL A 509 4.77 16.80 17.42
C VAL A 509 3.89 16.32 16.28
N PHE A 510 4.52 16.00 15.14
CA PHE A 510 3.81 15.72 13.90
C PHE A 510 3.63 14.23 13.65
N GLY A 511 4.35 13.34 14.34
CA GLY A 511 4.25 11.89 14.14
C GLY A 511 3.24 11.23 15.07
N THR A 512 2.75 10.06 14.63
CA THR A 512 2.04 9.10 15.48
C THR A 512 3.02 8.04 15.98
N ARG A 513 2.81 7.56 17.21
CA ARG A 513 3.54 6.39 17.70
C ARG A 513 2.97 5.14 17.02
N ALA A 514 3.84 4.23 16.58
CA ALA A 514 3.41 2.91 16.15
C ALA A 514 2.69 2.21 17.31
N PRO A 515 1.49 1.63 17.10
CA PRO A 515 0.85 0.81 18.11
C PRO A 515 1.75 -0.40 18.41
N ARG A 516 2.03 -0.66 19.69
CA ARG A 516 2.69 -1.90 20.11
C ARG A 516 1.63 -3.01 20.07
N THR A 517 1.48 -3.67 18.93
CA THR A 517 0.66 -4.88 18.85
C THR A 517 1.52 -6.10 19.16
N HIS A 518 1.27 -6.74 20.30
CA HIS A 518 1.85 -8.04 20.61
C HIS A 518 0.99 -9.11 19.93
N HIS A 519 1.46 -9.63 18.80
CA HIS A 519 0.86 -10.81 18.19
C HIS A 519 1.58 -12.06 18.70
N THR A 520 0.79 -13.05 19.14
CA THR A 520 1.27 -14.27 19.79
C THR A 520 1.73 -15.35 18.80
N ALA A 521 1.43 -15.19 17.51
CA ALA A 521 1.74 -16.16 16.46
C ALA A 521 2.66 -15.55 15.39
N CYS A 522 3.70 -16.30 15.00
CA CYS A 522 4.71 -15.84 14.06
C CYS A 522 4.71 -16.66 12.77
N CYS A 523 5.28 -17.84 12.82
CA CYS A 523 5.32 -18.77 11.70
C CYS A 523 5.45 -20.21 12.18
N ASP A 524 5.31 -21.17 11.28
CA ASP A 524 5.35 -22.60 11.62
C ASP A 524 6.62 -23.04 12.35
N SER A 525 7.80 -22.50 12.00
CA SER A 525 9.04 -22.76 12.75
C SER A 525 9.01 -22.24 14.19
N CYS A 526 8.59 -20.99 14.39
CA CYS A 526 8.54 -20.36 15.71
C CYS A 526 7.49 -21.02 16.61
N ASP A 527 6.39 -21.49 16.03
CA ASP A 527 5.27 -22.10 16.73
C ASP A 527 5.27 -23.65 16.63
N SER A 528 6.40 -24.24 16.24
CA SER A 528 6.50 -25.67 15.88
C SER A 528 6.05 -26.63 16.99
N ALA A 529 6.37 -26.32 18.25
CA ALA A 529 5.92 -27.12 19.40
C ALA A 529 4.39 -27.13 19.53
N THR A 530 3.74 -26.00 19.29
CA THR A 530 2.28 -25.91 19.30
C THR A 530 1.67 -26.73 18.16
N ILE A 531 2.19 -26.55 16.94
CA ILE A 531 1.68 -27.21 15.75
C ILE A 531 1.85 -28.73 15.85
N LYS A 532 2.98 -29.20 16.37
CA LYS A 532 3.20 -30.64 16.62
C LYS A 532 2.21 -31.22 17.63
N LYS A 533 1.85 -30.46 18.66
CA LYS A 533 0.95 -30.92 19.72
C LYS A 533 -0.53 -30.93 19.29
N HIS A 534 -0.98 -29.92 18.57
CA HIS A 534 -2.40 -29.70 18.29
C HIS A 534 -2.80 -29.88 16.82
N GLY A 535 -1.83 -29.98 15.90
CA GLY A 535 -2.07 -30.03 14.46
C GLY A 535 -2.20 -28.65 13.82
N ALA A 536 -2.07 -28.62 12.48
CA ALA A 536 -2.07 -27.40 11.69
C ALA A 536 -3.43 -26.67 11.71
N ILE A 537 -4.53 -27.41 11.54
CA ILE A 537 -5.90 -26.84 11.52
C ILE A 537 -6.24 -26.19 12.87
N ALA A 538 -5.91 -26.85 13.98
CA ALA A 538 -6.12 -26.27 15.32
C ALA A 538 -5.26 -25.03 15.57
N TYR A 539 -4.03 -25.00 15.03
CA TYR A 539 -3.20 -23.80 15.06
C TYR A 539 -3.82 -22.65 14.26
N VAL A 540 -4.34 -22.91 13.05
CA VAL A 540 -5.06 -21.91 12.23
C VAL A 540 -6.25 -21.35 13.00
N ALA A 541 -7.07 -22.21 13.62
CA ALA A 541 -8.19 -21.81 14.46
C ALA A 541 -7.75 -20.94 15.66
N ARG A 542 -6.66 -21.32 16.33
CA ARG A 542 -6.10 -20.55 17.46
C ARG A 542 -5.71 -19.14 17.06
N VAL A 543 -4.99 -18.99 15.95
CA VAL A 543 -4.56 -17.67 15.49
C VAL A 543 -5.76 -16.76 15.22
N MET A 544 -6.85 -17.32 14.69
CA MET A 544 -8.10 -16.59 14.45
C MET A 544 -8.96 -16.39 15.70
N GLY A 545 -8.46 -16.76 16.89
CA GLY A 545 -9.10 -16.46 18.19
C GLY A 545 -9.70 -17.66 18.93
N ALA A 546 -9.42 -18.91 18.53
CA ALA A 546 -9.83 -20.08 19.32
C ALA A 546 -8.91 -20.30 20.53
N GLU A 547 -9.48 -20.55 21.71
CA GLU A 547 -8.72 -21.09 22.85
C GLU A 547 -8.51 -22.60 22.67
N PHE A 548 -7.32 -23.13 23.02
CA PHE A 548 -7.12 -24.58 23.05
C PHE A 548 -7.99 -25.17 24.16
N SER A 549 -8.83 -26.16 23.83
CA SER A 549 -9.49 -26.94 24.86
C SER A 549 -8.43 -27.64 25.72
N ARG A 550 -8.39 -27.34 27.01
CA ARG A 550 -7.68 -28.16 28.00
C ARG A 550 -8.45 -29.48 28.13
N SER A 551 -8.22 -30.42 27.21
CA SER A 551 -8.69 -31.80 27.36
C SER A 551 -7.47 -32.74 27.32
N GLY A 552 -7.31 -33.55 28.37
CA GLY A 552 -6.28 -34.60 28.42
C GLY A 552 -5.31 -34.60 29.59
N ARG A 553 -5.76 -34.36 30.83
CA ARG A 553 -5.28 -35.11 32.00
C ARG A 553 -6.51 -35.55 32.78
N LYS A 554 -6.99 -36.76 32.48
CA LYS A 554 -7.60 -37.63 33.47
C LYS A 554 -6.67 -38.83 33.59
#